data_AF-A0A533XHA8-F1
#
_entry.id   AF-A0A533XHA8-F1
#
_cell.length_a   1.000
_cell.length_b   1.000
_cell.length_c   1.000
_cell.angle_alpha   90.00
_cell.angle_beta   90.00
_cell.angle_gamma   90.00
#
_symmetry.space_group_name_H-M   'P 1'
#
loop_
_entity.id
_entity.type
_entity.pdbx_description
1 polymer ?
#
loop_
_entity_poly.entity_id
_entity_poly.type
_entity_poly.pdbx_seq_one_letter_code
_entity_poly.pdbx_strand_id
1 'polypeptide(L)'
;MVNLPSTKVAILGGGRGGVALLDLLSQIPGLDIIGIADKDLTAPAIKRARDLDIKVTDQVTDLIADHGVNLLIDVTGDPQMERFIADHKGPAVEVLGGAAAKLLWNFVQYESKLQSQLFQIEKLAGIGSFVAGIAHDINNPLQLVLGFAEAILANMPKRSSRRSSEPVRSAKS
;
A
#
# COMPACT_ATOMS: atom_id res chain seq x y z
N MET A 1 27.41 12.95 17.32
CA MET A 1 26.63 11.94 16.58
C MET A 1 27.06 10.58 17.07
N VAL A 2 26.17 9.81 17.69
CA VAL A 2 26.50 8.44 18.12
C VAL A 2 26.49 7.58 16.87
N ASN A 3 27.64 7.01 16.51
CA ASN A 3 27.74 6.03 15.43
C ASN A 3 27.05 4.75 15.94
N LEU A 4 25.79 4.53 15.58
CA LEU A 4 25.13 3.25 15.90
C LEU A 4 25.86 2.16 15.12
N PRO A 5 26.15 0.99 15.72
CA PRO A 5 26.74 -0.12 14.99
C PRO A 5 25.79 -0.49 13.84
N SER A 6 26.27 -0.36 12.60
CA SER A 6 25.51 -0.74 11.41
C SER A 6 25.65 -2.24 11.21
N THR A 7 24.54 -2.98 11.25
CA THR A 7 24.55 -4.40 10.88
C THR A 7 24.74 -4.50 9.38
N LYS A 8 25.83 -5.15 8.96
CA LYS A 8 26.13 -5.35 7.54
C LYS A 8 25.45 -6.61 7.03
N VAL A 9 24.60 -6.45 6.03
CA VAL A 9 23.69 -7.47 5.51
C VAL A 9 24.08 -7.84 4.09
N ALA A 10 24.09 -9.13 3.80
CA ALA A 10 24.17 -9.68 2.45
C ALA A 10 22.91 -10.47 2.13
N ILE A 11 22.42 -10.36 0.89
CA ILE A 11 21.19 -11.01 0.43
C ILE A 11 21.54 -12.08 -0.61
N LEU A 12 20.97 -13.27 -0.47
CA LEU A 12 21.11 -14.36 -1.44
C LEU A 12 19.75 -14.61 -2.11
N GLY A 13 19.70 -14.40 -3.41
CA GLY A 13 18.49 -14.54 -4.22
C GLY A 13 18.01 -13.21 -4.82
N GLY A 14 17.88 -13.19 -6.14
CA GLY A 14 17.62 -12.05 -7.00
C GLY A 14 16.16 -11.88 -7.42
N GLY A 15 15.28 -12.75 -6.93
CA GLY A 15 13.86 -12.75 -7.29
C GLY A 15 13.06 -11.62 -6.63
N ARG A 16 11.72 -11.72 -6.68
CA ARG A 16 10.81 -10.71 -6.08
C ARG A 16 11.02 -10.51 -4.57
N GLY A 17 11.37 -11.59 -3.85
CA GLY A 17 11.73 -11.53 -2.44
C GLY A 17 12.94 -10.64 -2.18
N GLY A 18 13.98 -10.78 -3.00
CA GLY A 18 15.18 -9.95 -2.94
C GLY A 18 14.88 -8.46 -3.18
N VAL A 19 14.04 -8.13 -4.17
CA VAL A 19 13.66 -6.72 -4.47
C VAL A 19 13.08 -6.04 -3.24
N ALA A 20 12.06 -6.64 -2.62
CA ALA A 20 11.38 -5.98 -1.52
C ALA A 20 12.16 -6.04 -0.21
N LEU A 21 13.10 -6.99 -0.05
CA LEU A 21 14.10 -6.90 1.02
C LEU A 21 15.05 -5.73 0.80
N LEU A 22 15.55 -5.50 -0.41
CA LEU A 22 16.38 -4.33 -0.72
C LEU A 22 15.64 -3.03 -0.39
N ASP A 23 14.37 -2.93 -0.81
CA ASP A 23 13.53 -1.77 -0.54
C ASP A 23 13.25 -1.54 0.94
N LEU A 24 12.98 -2.61 1.70
CA LEU A 24 12.70 -2.51 3.13
C LEU A 24 13.97 -2.17 3.91
N LEU A 25 15.02 -2.93 3.71
CA LEU A 25 16.24 -2.84 4.52
C LEU A 25 16.97 -1.50 4.26
N SER A 26 16.89 -0.95 3.05
CA SER A 26 17.44 0.39 2.73
C SER A 26 16.75 1.53 3.46
N GLN A 27 15.54 1.32 3.98
CA GLN A 27 14.79 2.33 4.75
C GLN A 27 15.07 2.25 6.25
N ILE A 28 15.72 1.18 6.75
CA ILE A 28 15.94 0.95 8.18
C ILE A 28 17.29 1.55 8.60
N PRO A 29 17.31 2.58 9.44
CA PRO A 29 18.56 3.14 9.96
C PRO A 29 19.34 2.10 10.75
N GLY A 30 20.65 2.00 10.48
CA GLY A 30 21.52 1.03 11.16
C GLY A 30 21.63 -0.33 10.45
N LEU A 31 21.01 -0.51 9.28
CA LEU A 31 21.32 -1.61 8.38
C LEU A 31 22.11 -1.10 7.17
N ASP A 32 23.17 -1.82 6.82
CA ASP A 32 24.00 -1.53 5.65
C ASP A 32 24.00 -2.75 4.73
N ILE A 33 23.43 -2.60 3.52
CA ILE A 33 23.34 -3.70 2.56
C ILE A 33 24.62 -3.70 1.73
N ILE A 34 25.52 -4.63 2.04
CA ILE A 34 26.85 -4.65 1.42
C ILE A 34 26.91 -5.45 0.13
N GLY A 35 25.91 -6.29 -0.14
CA GLY A 35 25.83 -6.99 -1.43
C GLY A 35 24.64 -7.92 -1.60
N ILE A 36 24.39 -8.29 -2.86
CA ILE A 36 23.42 -9.30 -3.27
C ILE A 36 24.06 -10.31 -4.23
N ALA A 37 23.71 -11.58 -4.08
CA ALA A 37 24.13 -12.65 -5.00
C ALA A 37 22.93 -13.33 -5.65
N ASP A 38 22.99 -13.53 -6.97
CA ASP A 38 22.08 -14.41 -7.70
C ASP A 38 22.76 -14.97 -8.96
N LYS A 39 22.42 -16.22 -9.32
CA LYS A 39 22.94 -16.88 -10.54
C LYS A 39 22.48 -16.17 -11.82
N ASP A 40 21.31 -15.56 -11.80
CA ASP A 40 20.75 -14.76 -12.88
C ASP A 40 20.98 -13.27 -12.62
N LEU A 41 22.02 -12.70 -13.24
CA LEU A 41 22.35 -11.28 -13.16
C LEU A 41 21.36 -10.34 -13.88
N THR A 42 20.34 -10.91 -14.53
CA THR A 42 19.20 -10.18 -15.12
C THR A 42 17.98 -10.14 -14.21
N ALA A 43 18.02 -10.84 -13.07
CA ALA A 43 16.93 -10.92 -12.12
C ALA A 43 16.54 -9.53 -11.55
N PRO A 44 15.26 -9.34 -11.15
CA PRO A 44 14.74 -8.02 -10.81
C PRO A 44 15.44 -7.37 -9.59
N ALA A 45 15.83 -8.15 -8.58
CA ALA A 45 16.53 -7.59 -7.42
C ALA A 45 17.95 -7.17 -7.78
N ILE A 46 18.58 -7.83 -8.76
CA ILE A 46 19.92 -7.46 -9.23
C ILE A 46 19.87 -6.08 -9.90
N LYS A 47 18.85 -5.83 -10.72
CA LYS A 47 18.62 -4.48 -11.27
C LYS A 47 18.42 -3.46 -10.14
N ARG A 48 17.57 -3.78 -9.16
CA ARG A 48 17.29 -2.89 -8.02
C ARG A 48 18.53 -2.60 -7.17
N ALA A 49 19.37 -3.59 -6.92
CA ALA A 49 20.61 -3.43 -6.19
C ALA A 49 21.58 -2.47 -6.89
N ARG A 50 21.69 -2.56 -8.23
CA ARG A 50 22.47 -1.60 -9.02
C ARG A 50 21.93 -0.18 -8.91
N ASP A 51 20.61 -0.01 -8.91
CA ASP A 51 19.98 1.32 -8.73
C ASP A 51 20.29 1.93 -7.35
N LEU A 52 20.61 1.09 -6.36
CA LEU A 52 20.97 1.48 -5.00
C LEU A 52 22.49 1.49 -4.75
N ASP A 53 23.31 1.30 -5.79
CA ASP A 53 24.78 1.19 -5.72
C ASP A 53 25.28 0.06 -4.79
N ILE A 54 24.52 -1.02 -4.70
CA ILE A 54 24.84 -2.21 -3.90
C ILE A 54 25.64 -3.18 -4.77
N LYS A 55 26.70 -3.77 -4.19
CA LYS A 55 27.54 -4.78 -4.85
C LYS A 55 26.70 -5.98 -5.31
N VAL A 56 26.91 -6.38 -6.56
CA VAL A 56 26.26 -7.54 -7.18
C VAL A 56 27.30 -8.58 -7.51
N THR A 57 27.02 -9.86 -7.26
CA THR A 57 27.85 -10.99 -7.69
C THR A 57 26.97 -12.18 -8.12
N ASP A 58 27.51 -13.09 -8.91
CA ASP A 58 26.90 -14.39 -9.21
C ASP A 58 27.40 -15.50 -8.26
N GLN A 59 28.46 -15.24 -7.49
CA GLN A 59 29.04 -16.16 -6.52
C GLN A 59 28.71 -15.76 -5.08
N VAL A 60 28.02 -16.64 -4.37
CA VAL A 60 27.71 -16.48 -2.93
C VAL A 60 28.99 -16.40 -2.09
N THR A 61 30.04 -17.12 -2.49
CA THR A 61 31.34 -17.14 -1.79
C THR A 61 31.99 -15.77 -1.72
N ASP A 62 31.78 -14.91 -2.73
CA ASP A 62 32.39 -13.58 -2.75
C ASP A 62 31.79 -12.66 -1.68
N LEU A 63 30.52 -12.88 -1.33
CA LEU A 63 29.87 -12.17 -0.23
C LEU A 63 30.32 -12.71 1.12
N ILE A 64 30.48 -14.02 1.25
CA ILE A 64 30.92 -14.66 2.50
C ILE A 64 32.39 -14.36 2.80
N ALA A 65 33.25 -14.34 1.77
CA ALA A 65 34.67 -14.04 1.89
C ALA A 65 34.93 -12.56 2.22
N ASP A 66 33.97 -11.67 1.93
CA ASP A 66 33.99 -10.30 2.40
C ASP A 66 33.73 -10.29 3.91
N HIS A 67 34.81 -10.21 4.72
CA HIS A 67 34.78 -10.32 6.18
C HIS A 67 33.95 -9.23 6.89
N GLY A 68 33.23 -8.40 6.13
CA GLY A 68 32.33 -7.38 6.61
C GLY A 68 30.89 -7.86 6.82
N VAL A 69 30.45 -9.02 6.33
CA VAL A 69 29.05 -9.47 6.52
C VAL A 69 28.81 -9.94 7.95
N ASN A 70 27.78 -9.40 8.62
CA ASN A 70 27.31 -9.89 9.91
C ASN A 70 26.08 -10.80 9.77
N LEU A 71 25.21 -10.49 8.80
CA LEU A 71 23.95 -11.18 8.57
C LEU A 71 23.79 -11.56 7.11
N LEU A 72 23.52 -12.84 6.85
CA LEU A 72 23.22 -13.36 5.52
C LEU A 72 21.74 -13.73 5.45
N ILE A 73 21.01 -13.18 4.49
CA ILE A 73 19.59 -13.46 4.29
C ILE A 73 19.41 -14.33 3.06
N ASP A 74 19.01 -15.59 3.26
CA ASP A 74 18.76 -16.54 2.18
C ASP A 74 17.28 -16.55 1.78
N VAL A 75 17.01 -16.01 0.60
CA VAL A 75 15.69 -16.02 -0.08
C VAL A 75 15.71 -16.81 -1.38
N THR A 76 16.71 -17.67 -1.59
CA THR A 76 16.80 -18.54 -2.77
C THR A 76 15.74 -19.64 -2.76
N GLY A 77 15.35 -20.09 -1.57
CA GLY A 77 14.43 -21.21 -1.38
C GLY A 77 15.05 -22.58 -1.69
N ASP A 78 16.36 -22.65 -1.93
CA ASP A 78 17.11 -23.89 -2.18
C ASP A 78 17.57 -24.52 -0.86
N PRO A 79 17.06 -25.71 -0.48
CA PRO A 79 17.49 -26.40 0.76
C PRO A 79 18.98 -26.76 0.79
N GLN A 80 19.64 -26.85 -0.37
CA GLN A 80 21.08 -27.11 -0.43
C GLN A 80 21.90 -25.87 -0.05
N MET A 81 21.32 -24.68 -0.20
CA MET A 81 21.96 -23.41 0.14
C MET A 81 22.22 -23.31 1.64
N GLU A 82 21.31 -23.79 2.49
CA GLU A 82 21.52 -23.81 3.95
C GLU A 82 22.80 -24.56 4.34
N ARG A 83 23.04 -25.72 3.72
CA ARG A 83 24.27 -26.52 3.96
C ARG A 83 25.50 -25.82 3.42
N PHE A 84 25.41 -25.31 2.20
CA PHE A 84 26.50 -24.58 1.56
C PHE A 84 26.97 -23.39 2.39
N ILE A 85 26.02 -22.59 2.89
CA ILE A 85 26.30 -21.46 3.78
C ILE A 85 26.92 -21.96 5.08
N ALA A 86 26.38 -23.01 5.70
CA ALA A 86 26.92 -23.54 6.95
C ALA A 86 28.39 -23.98 6.84
N ASP A 87 28.77 -24.56 5.69
CA ASP A 87 30.13 -25.05 5.44
C ASP A 87 31.14 -23.94 5.12
N HIS A 88 30.70 -22.79 4.60
CA HIS A 88 31.58 -21.70 4.14
C HIS A 88 31.55 -20.44 5.02
N LYS A 89 30.52 -20.26 5.86
CA LYS A 89 30.37 -19.05 6.67
C LYS A 89 31.35 -19.00 7.84
N GLY A 90 31.77 -17.79 8.19
CA GLY A 90 32.48 -17.54 9.45
C GLY A 90 31.59 -17.82 10.67
N PRO A 91 32.18 -18.13 11.84
CA PRO A 91 31.43 -18.42 13.06
C PRO A 91 30.59 -17.22 13.55
N ALA A 92 30.98 -15.99 13.20
CA ALA A 92 30.29 -14.75 13.59
C ALA A 92 29.16 -14.34 12.62
N VAL A 93 28.99 -15.02 11.48
CA VAL A 93 27.95 -14.69 10.50
C VAL A 93 26.65 -15.38 10.88
N GLU A 94 25.61 -14.59 11.16
CA GLU A 94 24.25 -15.07 11.35
C GLU A 94 23.58 -15.31 10.00
N VAL A 95 22.73 -16.35 9.94
CA VAL A 95 22.02 -16.72 8.72
C VAL A 95 20.53 -16.71 8.99
N LEU A 96 19.81 -15.93 8.19
CA LEU A 96 18.37 -15.88 8.19
C LEU A 96 17.89 -16.57 6.91
N GLY A 97 17.62 -17.87 7.00
CA GLY A 97 17.22 -18.70 5.87
C GLY A 97 15.92 -19.48 6.10
N GLY A 98 15.57 -20.30 5.11
CA GLY A 98 14.52 -21.31 5.22
C GLY A 98 13.14 -20.75 5.61
N ALA A 99 12.59 -21.24 6.72
CA ALA A 99 11.27 -20.84 7.18
C ALA A 99 11.21 -19.40 7.73
N ALA A 100 12.28 -18.93 8.39
CA ALA A 100 12.31 -17.59 8.97
C ALA A 100 12.31 -16.50 7.89
N ALA A 101 13.10 -16.68 6.83
CA ALA A 101 13.13 -15.76 5.68
C ALA A 101 11.76 -15.70 4.97
N LYS A 102 11.10 -16.85 4.80
CA LYS A 102 9.74 -16.93 4.24
C LYS A 102 8.71 -16.22 5.10
N LEU A 103 8.80 -16.33 6.43
CA LEU A 103 7.89 -15.62 7.33
C LEU A 103 8.09 -14.11 7.26
N LEU A 104 9.34 -13.63 7.29
CA LEU A 104 9.64 -12.21 7.07
C LEU A 104 9.07 -11.73 5.73
N TRP A 105 9.26 -12.49 4.67
CA TRP A 105 8.68 -12.17 3.37
C TRP A 105 7.16 -12.03 3.41
N ASN A 106 6.47 -12.96 4.05
CA ASN A 106 5.03 -12.92 4.18
C ASN A 106 4.56 -11.69 4.97
N PHE A 107 5.30 -11.28 6.00
CA PHE A 107 5.00 -10.05 6.74
C PHE A 107 5.15 -8.79 5.87
N VAL A 108 6.25 -8.67 5.14
CA VAL A 108 6.49 -7.53 4.24
C VAL A 108 5.42 -7.44 3.16
N GLN A 109 5.03 -8.57 2.58
CA GLN A 109 3.94 -8.64 1.59
C GLN A 109 2.59 -8.24 2.20
N TYR A 110 2.30 -8.70 3.41
CA TYR A 110 1.07 -8.37 4.10
C TYR A 110 0.98 -6.88 4.44
N GLU A 111 2.08 -6.28 4.91
CA GLU A 111 2.16 -4.85 5.21
C GLU A 111 1.93 -4.00 3.95
N SER A 112 2.62 -4.30 2.85
CA SER A 112 2.44 -3.59 1.58
C SER A 112 0.99 -3.64 1.06
N LYS A 113 0.31 -4.79 1.26
CA LYS A 113 -1.10 -4.94 0.92
C LYS A 113 -1.99 -4.05 1.80
N LEU A 114 -1.74 -3.99 3.10
CA LEU A 114 -2.48 -3.12 4.02
C LEU A 114 -2.30 -1.64 3.67
N GLN A 115 -1.08 -1.20 3.41
CA GLN A 115 -0.80 0.17 2.98
C GLN A 115 -1.57 0.53 1.70
N SER A 116 -1.58 -0.36 0.71
CA SER A 116 -2.36 -0.16 -0.52
C SER A 116 -3.86 -0.05 -0.26
N GLN A 117 -4.40 -0.83 0.68
CA GLN A 117 -5.81 -0.74 1.07
C GLN A 117 -6.12 0.58 1.78
N LEU A 118 -5.26 1.03 2.70
CA LEU A 118 -5.40 2.33 3.38
C LEU A 118 -5.40 3.48 2.37
N PHE A 119 -4.49 3.46 1.40
CA PHE A 119 -4.43 4.47 0.34
C PHE A 119 -5.74 4.53 -0.47
N GLN A 120 -6.37 3.39 -0.77
CA GLN A 120 -7.66 3.36 -1.46
C GLN A 120 -8.79 3.93 -0.59
N ILE A 121 -8.79 3.63 0.71
CA ILE A 121 -9.77 4.17 1.66
C ILE A 121 -9.63 5.69 1.78
N GLU A 122 -8.41 6.20 1.87
CA GLU A 122 -8.13 7.64 1.93
C GLU A 122 -8.64 8.37 0.68
N LYS A 123 -8.40 7.80 -0.51
CA LYS A 123 -8.95 8.31 -1.76
C LYS A 123 -10.49 8.36 -1.75
N LEU A 124 -11.14 7.31 -1.26
CA LEU A 124 -12.60 7.25 -1.14
C LEU A 124 -13.15 8.28 -0.14
N ALA A 125 -12.47 8.49 0.98
CA ALA A 125 -12.84 9.50 1.97
C ALA A 125 -12.76 10.92 1.36
N GLY A 126 -11.71 11.21 0.59
CA GLY A 126 -11.58 12.47 -0.15
C GLY A 126 -12.73 12.69 -1.15
N ILE A 127 -13.13 11.64 -1.88
CA ILE A 127 -14.30 11.69 -2.77
C ILE A 127 -15.58 11.93 -1.97
N GLY A 128 -15.75 11.28 -0.82
CA GLY A 128 -16.91 11.48 0.05
C GLY A 128 -17.05 12.92 0.54
N SER A 129 -15.94 13.56 0.93
CA SER A 129 -15.92 14.98 1.30
C SER A 129 -16.28 15.88 0.12
N PHE A 130 -15.78 15.58 -1.08
CA PHE A 130 -16.13 16.31 -2.29
C PHE A 130 -17.63 16.19 -2.65
N VAL A 131 -18.18 14.98 -2.58
CA VAL A 131 -19.61 14.73 -2.81
C VAL A 131 -20.48 15.45 -1.77
N ALA A 132 -20.07 15.46 -0.50
CA ALA A 132 -20.78 16.21 0.56
C ALA A 132 -20.77 17.72 0.30
N GLY A 133 -19.67 18.28 -0.20
CA GLY A 133 -19.58 19.67 -0.64
C GLY A 133 -20.53 19.98 -1.80
N ILE A 134 -20.54 19.15 -2.85
CA ILE A 134 -21.49 19.30 -3.96
C ILE A 134 -22.94 19.20 -3.48
N ALA A 135 -23.26 18.24 -2.60
CA ALA A 135 -24.61 18.06 -2.08
C ALA A 135 -25.07 19.29 -1.27
N HIS A 136 -24.19 19.86 -0.46
CA HIS A 136 -24.44 21.12 0.23
C HIS A 136 -24.74 22.26 -0.76
N ASP A 137 -23.91 22.40 -1.80
CA ASP A 137 -24.04 23.49 -2.77
C ASP A 137 -25.27 23.35 -3.68
N ILE A 138 -25.76 22.13 -3.92
CA ILE A 138 -27.04 21.88 -4.61
C ILE A 138 -28.23 22.12 -3.69
N ASN A 139 -28.14 21.73 -2.41
CA ASN A 139 -29.23 21.92 -1.46
C ASN A 139 -29.52 23.40 -1.20
N ASN A 140 -28.50 24.27 -1.27
CA ASN A 140 -28.64 25.72 -1.06
C ASN A 140 -29.64 26.39 -2.03
N PRO A 141 -29.49 26.32 -3.37
CA PRO A 141 -30.46 26.91 -4.29
C PRO A 141 -31.82 26.22 -4.21
N LEU A 142 -31.88 24.92 -3.93
CA LEU A 142 -33.17 24.21 -3.78
C LEU A 142 -33.96 24.70 -2.56
N GLN A 143 -33.29 24.96 -1.43
CA GLN A 143 -33.92 25.56 -0.25
C GLN A 143 -34.44 26.97 -0.55
N LEU A 144 -33.72 27.77 -1.34
CA LEU A 144 -34.22 29.07 -1.80
C LEU A 144 -35.47 28.92 -2.68
N VAL A 145 -35.44 28.04 -3.68
CA VAL A 145 -36.60 27.78 -4.56
C VAL A 145 -37.81 27.31 -3.76
N LEU A 146 -37.62 26.40 -2.82
CA LEU A 146 -38.67 25.91 -1.93
C LEU A 146 -39.24 27.05 -1.06
N GLY A 147 -38.38 27.86 -0.44
CA GLY A 147 -38.80 29.00 0.37
C GLY A 147 -39.62 30.02 -0.43
N PHE A 148 -39.25 30.29 -1.69
CA PHE A 148 -40.05 31.12 -2.58
C PHE A 148 -41.41 30.49 -2.91
N ALA A 149 -41.45 29.18 -3.19
CA ALA A 149 -42.69 28.47 -3.45
C ALA A 149 -43.65 28.50 -2.24
N GLU A 150 -43.11 28.30 -1.04
CA GLU A 150 -43.85 28.40 0.22
C GLU A 150 -44.39 29.82 0.47
N ALA A 151 -43.59 30.85 0.21
CA ALA A 151 -44.01 32.25 0.34
C ALA A 151 -45.14 32.61 -0.65
N ILE A 152 -45.08 32.10 -1.89
CA ILE A 152 -46.14 32.28 -2.88
C ILE A 152 -47.43 31.57 -2.43
N LEU A 153 -47.33 30.33 -1.95
CA LEU A 153 -48.48 29.57 -1.45
C LEU A 153 -49.11 30.23 -0.21
N ALA A 154 -48.30 30.77 0.69
CA ALA A 154 -48.78 31.47 1.89
C ALA A 154 -49.54 32.76 1.57
N ASN A 155 -49.19 33.44 0.47
CA ASN A 155 -49.86 34.66 0.00
C ASN A 155 -50.97 34.40 -1.01
N MET A 156 -51.28 33.14 -1.35
CA MET A 156 -52.46 32.84 -2.16
C MET A 156 -53.73 33.15 -1.37
N PRO A 157 -54.69 33.90 -1.95
CA PRO A 157 -55.95 34.17 -1.29
C PRO A 157 -56.69 32.85 -1.06
N LYS A 158 -57.12 32.60 0.19
CA LYS A 158 -57.92 31.40 0.54
C LYS A 158 -59.10 31.33 -0.42
N ARG A 159 -59.14 30.25 -1.21
CA ARG A 159 -60.18 30.00 -2.23
C ARG A 159 -61.53 30.18 -1.55
N SER A 160 -62.22 31.28 -1.87
CA SER A 160 -63.49 31.60 -1.24
C SER A 160 -64.47 30.50 -1.57
N SER A 161 -64.93 29.79 -0.55
CA SER A 161 -66.16 29.02 -0.63
C SER A 161 -67.33 29.98 -0.87
N ARG A 162 -67.63 30.25 -2.14
CA ARG A 162 -68.94 30.76 -2.57
C ARG A 162 -69.49 29.71 -3.52
N ARG A 163 -70.38 28.87 -3.01
CA ARG A 163 -71.87 28.95 -3.13
C ARG A 163 -72.27 28.85 -4.60
N SER A 164 -73.16 27.97 -5.03
CA SER A 164 -74.27 27.31 -4.33
C SER A 164 -74.87 26.25 -5.28
N SER A 165 -75.39 25.18 -4.69
CA SER A 165 -76.58 24.43 -5.12
C SER A 165 -77.36 24.98 -6.32
N GLU A 166 -77.49 24.17 -7.38
CA GLU A 166 -78.76 23.95 -8.08
C GLU A 166 -78.83 22.49 -8.58
N PRO A 167 -79.88 21.72 -8.24
CA PRO A 167 -80.16 20.43 -8.87
C PRO A 167 -81.08 20.67 -10.07
N VAL A 168 -80.57 20.59 -11.30
CA VAL A 168 -81.43 20.56 -12.49
C VAL A 168 -81.65 19.12 -12.92
N ARG A 169 -82.89 18.69 -12.68
CA ARG A 169 -83.53 17.45 -13.11
C ARG A 169 -83.41 17.20 -14.63
N SER A 170 -83.33 15.91 -14.97
CA SER A 170 -84.00 15.22 -16.09
C SER A 170 -83.93 15.81 -17.50
N ALA A 171 -83.34 15.02 -18.42
CA ALA A 171 -84.02 14.64 -19.67
C ALA A 171 -83.49 13.30 -20.20
N LYS A 172 -84.44 12.40 -20.48
CA LYS A 172 -84.32 11.10 -21.15
C LYS A 172 -83.75 11.26 -22.57
N SER A 173 -82.99 10.27 -23.06
CA SER A 173 -83.51 9.24 -23.98
C SER A 173 -82.47 8.17 -24.26
#